data_AF-A0A3D2TL58-F1
#
_entry.id   AF-A0A3D2TL58-F1
#
_cell.length_a   1.000
_cell.length_b   1.000
_cell.length_c   1.000
_cell.angle_alpha   90.00
_cell.angle_beta   90.00
_cell.angle_gamma   90.00
#
_symmetry.space_group_name_H-M   'P 1'
#
loop_
_entity.id
_entity.type
_entity.pdbx_description
1 polymer ?
#
loop_
_entity_poly.entity_id
_entity_poly.type
_entity_poly.pdbx_seq_one_letter_code
_entity_poly.pdbx_strand_id
1 'polypeptide(L)'
;GEMWRSLSKRAFVRALQVLLPEIRSDHLEWAPAGVRAQAVSNDGNMVDDFLIEETQHVVNVVNAPSPAATSSLNIGQLVVDRMADRYS
;
A
#
# COMPACT_ATOMS: atom_id res chain seq x y z
N GLY A 1 -18.86 -4.73 -2.35
CA GLY A 1 -18.90 -4.53 -0.88
C GLY A 1 -18.13 -3.29 -0.47
N GLU A 2 -16.87 -3.20 -0.85
CA GLU A 2 -15.97 -2.08 -0.54
C GLU A 2 -16.50 -0.73 -1.05
N MET A 3 -16.85 -0.64 -2.34
CA MET A 3 -17.34 0.61 -2.95
C MET A 3 -18.61 1.17 -2.26
N TRP A 4 -19.50 0.30 -1.78
CA TRP A 4 -20.70 0.71 -1.04
C TRP A 4 -20.38 1.18 0.39
N ARG A 5 -19.36 0.60 1.04
CA ARG A 5 -18.86 1.07 2.34
C ARG A 5 -18.15 2.42 2.21
N SER A 6 -17.41 2.64 1.12
CA SER A 6 -16.74 3.92 0.85
C SER A 6 -17.74 5.06 0.58
N LEU A 7 -18.92 4.75 0.04
CA LEU A 7 -19.97 5.73 -0.27
C LEU A 7 -21.01 5.92 0.85
N SER A 8 -21.09 5.02 1.84
CA SER A 8 -22.10 5.06 2.90
C SER A 8 -21.48 4.94 4.29
N LYS A 9 -21.48 6.05 5.04
CA LYS A 9 -21.01 6.09 6.44
C LYS A 9 -21.69 5.03 7.30
N ARG A 10 -22.98 4.75 7.08
CA ARG A 10 -23.74 3.70 7.80
C ARG A 10 -23.23 2.28 7.48
N ALA A 11 -22.93 2.01 6.21
CA ALA A 11 -22.40 0.71 5.80
C ALA A 11 -20.97 0.49 6.34
N PHE A 12 -20.17 1.56 6.39
CA PHE A 12 -18.84 1.55 6.99
C PHE A 12 -18.88 1.27 8.50
N VAL A 13 -19.74 1.96 9.26
CA VAL A 13 -19.94 1.69 10.70
C VAL A 13 -20.33 0.24 10.94
N ARG A 14 -21.30 -0.29 10.18
CA ARG A 14 -21.72 -1.70 10.32
C ARG A 14 -20.57 -2.68 10.04
N ALA A 15 -19.68 -2.36 9.12
CA ALA A 15 -18.51 -3.19 8.84
C ALA A 15 -17.50 -3.18 10.01
N LEU A 16 -17.28 -2.01 10.62
CA LEU A 16 -16.40 -1.88 11.80
C LEU A 16 -16.96 -2.63 13.02
N GLN A 17 -18.28 -2.70 13.17
CA GLN A 17 -18.93 -3.40 14.29
C GLN A 17 -18.67 -4.91 14.33
N VAL A 18 -18.12 -5.51 13.27
CA VAL A 18 -17.63 -6.90 13.30
C VAL A 18 -16.44 -7.04 14.25
N LEU A 19 -15.60 -6.01 14.35
CA LEU A 19 -14.41 -5.98 15.22
C LEU A 19 -14.67 -5.21 16.52
N LEU A 20 -15.47 -4.14 16.48
CA LEU A 20 -15.77 -3.30 17.64
C LEU A 20 -17.29 -3.01 17.72
N PRO A 21 -18.09 -3.90 18.34
CA PRO A 21 -19.56 -3.85 18.30
C PRO A 21 -20.19 -2.53 18.78
N GLU A 22 -19.57 -1.88 19.76
CA GLU A 22 -20.01 -0.63 20.38
C GLU A 22 -19.71 0.64 19.56
N ILE A 23 -19.02 0.54 18.41
CA ILE A 23 -18.69 1.71 17.61
C ILE A 23 -19.97 2.35 17.02
N ARG A 24 -20.06 3.68 17.11
CA ARG A 24 -21.18 4.48 16.62
C ARG A 24 -20.70 5.47 15.56
N SER A 25 -21.62 5.95 14.73
CA SER A 25 -21.33 6.97 13.71
C SER A 25 -20.65 8.23 14.25
N ASP A 26 -20.99 8.57 15.50
CA ASP A 26 -20.57 9.81 16.16
C ASP A 26 -19.16 9.68 16.74
N HIS A 27 -18.63 8.46 16.82
CA HIS A 27 -17.23 8.20 17.17
C HIS A 27 -16.30 8.34 15.94
N LEU A 28 -16.86 8.55 14.73
CA LEU A 28 -16.10 8.63 13.48
C LEU A 28 -16.05 10.05 12.95
N GLU A 29 -14.83 10.55 12.79
CA GLU A 29 -14.53 11.79 12.09
C GLU A 29 -14.20 11.52 10.62
N TRP A 30 -14.30 12.57 9.80
CA TRP A 30 -13.92 12.48 8.40
C TRP A 30 -12.39 12.41 8.28
N ALA A 31 -11.92 11.62 7.32
CA ALA A 31 -10.52 11.60 6.90
C ALA A 31 -10.45 11.51 5.37
N PRO A 32 -9.41 12.09 4.74
CA PRO A 32 -9.20 11.94 3.31
C PRO A 32 -8.93 10.49 2.93
N ALA A 33 -9.28 10.11 1.70
CA ALA A 33 -8.94 8.81 1.15
C ALA A 33 -7.43 8.72 0.85
N GLY A 34 -6.81 7.59 1.22
CA GLY A 34 -5.44 7.28 0.82
C GLY A 34 -5.39 6.51 -0.51
N VAL A 35 -4.43 6.83 -1.36
CA VAL A 35 -4.15 6.09 -2.60
C VAL A 35 -2.85 5.30 -2.44
N ARG A 36 -2.88 4.00 -2.71
CA ARG A 36 -1.68 3.16 -2.71
C ARG A 36 -1.00 3.24 -4.07
N ALA A 37 0.32 3.42 -4.08
CA ALA A 37 1.14 3.21 -5.27
C ALA A 37 1.27 1.70 -5.50
N GLN A 38 0.26 1.11 -6.14
CA GLN A 38 0.15 -0.32 -6.43
C GLN A 38 0.40 -0.52 -7.93
N ALA A 39 1.40 -1.32 -8.28
CA ALA A 39 1.67 -1.65 -9.67
C ALA A 39 0.61 -2.62 -10.23
N VAL A 40 0.30 -2.44 -11.51
CA VAL A 40 -0.59 -3.29 -12.30
C VAL A 40 0.19 -3.76 -13.52
N SER A 41 0.21 -5.06 -13.76
CA SER A 41 0.90 -5.65 -14.91
C SER A 41 0.17 -5.35 -16.22
N ASN A 42 0.84 -5.59 -17.35
CA ASN A 42 0.26 -5.40 -18.68
C ASN A 42 -1.00 -6.26 -18.93
N ASP A 43 -1.12 -7.39 -18.20
CA ASP A 43 -2.29 -8.27 -18.27
C ASP A 43 -3.43 -7.82 -17.34
N GLY A 44 -3.27 -6.67 -16.67
CA GLY A 44 -4.27 -6.08 -15.78
C GLY A 44 -4.27 -6.62 -14.34
N ASN A 45 -3.31 -7.50 -14.00
CA ASN A 45 -3.22 -8.07 -12.66
C ASN A 45 -2.48 -7.15 -11.70
N MET A 46 -2.91 -7.09 -10.44
CA MET A 46 -2.15 -6.39 -9.40
C MET A 46 -0.87 -7.16 -9.10
N VAL A 47 0.25 -6.44 -8.96
CA VAL A 47 1.51 -7.05 -8.55
C VAL A 47 1.48 -7.24 -7.04
N ASP A 48 1.44 -8.48 -6.57
CA ASP A 48 1.26 -8.77 -5.14
C ASP A 48 2.54 -8.57 -4.31
N ASP A 49 3.72 -8.65 -4.93
CA ASP A 49 5.03 -8.61 -4.25
C ASP A 49 5.87 -7.39 -4.68
N PHE A 50 7.06 -7.23 -4.08
CA PHE A 50 8.02 -6.22 -4.46
C PHE A 50 8.43 -6.35 -5.93
N LEU A 51 8.40 -5.22 -6.63
CA LEU A 51 8.90 -5.10 -8.00
C LEU A 51 9.98 -4.03 -8.02
N ILE A 52 11.22 -4.46 -8.24
CA ILE A 52 12.37 -3.59 -8.42
C ILE A 52 12.91 -3.84 -9.83
N GLU A 53 12.93 -2.79 -10.64
CA GLU A 53 13.48 -2.84 -12.00
C GLU A 53 14.78 -2.04 -12.07
N GLU A 54 15.74 -2.53 -12.84
CA GLU A 54 17.07 -1.95 -12.89
C GLU A 54 17.52 -1.72 -14.33
N THR A 55 18.19 -0.59 -14.55
CA THR A 55 18.97 -0.33 -15.76
C THR A 55 20.42 -0.09 -15.37
N GLN A 56 21.31 0.18 -16.34
CA GLN A 56 22.73 0.47 -16.04
C GLN A 56 22.93 1.60 -15.03
N HIS A 57 22.02 2.57 -14.98
CA HIS A 57 22.19 3.80 -14.17
C HIS A 57 21.01 4.11 -13.24
N VAL A 58 19.99 3.26 -13.17
CA VAL A 58 18.76 3.53 -12.40
C VAL A 58 18.28 2.27 -11.70
N VAL A 59 17.86 2.41 -10.45
CA VAL A 59 17.10 1.40 -9.70
C VAL A 59 15.71 1.98 -9.42
N ASN A 60 14.67 1.34 -9.95
CA ASN A 60 13.27 1.73 -9.80
C ASN A 60 12.58 0.80 -8.82
N VAL A 61 12.09 1.33 -7.70
CA VAL A 61 11.18 0.59 -6.81
C VAL A 61 9.76 0.81 -7.35
N VAL A 62 9.36 -0.07 -8.27
CA VAL A 62 8.09 0.04 -9.03
C VAL A 62 6.89 -0.38 -8.19
N ASN A 63 7.06 -1.41 -7.36
CA ASN A 63 6.05 -1.87 -6.43
C ASN A 63 6.70 -2.20 -5.08
N ALA A 64 6.16 -1.64 -4.02
CA ALA A 64 6.51 -2.00 -2.65
C ALA A 64 5.19 -2.04 -1.87
N PRO A 65 4.41 -3.12 -1.99
CA PRO A 65 3.10 -3.19 -1.36
C PRO A 65 3.25 -3.32 0.16
N SER A 66 2.12 -3.24 0.86
CA SER A 66 2.08 -3.03 2.30
C SER A 66 2.89 -4.06 3.11
N PRO A 67 3.63 -3.62 4.15
CA PRO A 67 3.68 -2.24 4.65
C PRO A 67 4.95 -1.49 4.21
N ALA A 68 4.90 -0.82 3.06
CA ALA A 68 5.98 0.02 2.52
C ALA A 68 6.46 1.08 3.52
N ALA A 69 5.52 1.73 4.22
CA ALA A 69 5.85 2.80 5.16
C ALA A 69 6.65 2.27 6.37
N THR A 70 6.22 1.16 6.96
CA THR A 70 6.91 0.59 8.14
C THR A 70 8.20 -0.12 7.77
N SER A 71 8.32 -0.64 6.55
CA SER A 71 9.52 -1.34 6.06
C SER A 71 10.46 -0.45 5.24
N SER A 72 10.21 0.86 5.20
CA SER A 72 10.93 1.81 4.34
C SER A 72 12.46 1.79 4.50
N LEU A 73 12.95 1.63 5.73
CA LEU A 73 14.39 1.54 6.02
C LEU A 73 15.02 0.26 5.46
N ASN A 74 14.33 -0.89 5.61
CA ASN A 74 14.81 -2.15 5.05
C ASN A 74 14.80 -2.12 3.52
N ILE A 75 13.79 -1.48 2.91
CA ILE A 75 13.74 -1.25 1.46
C ILE A 75 14.91 -0.37 1.03
N GLY A 76 15.19 0.70 1.78
CA GLY A 76 16.35 1.57 1.53
C GLY A 76 17.67 0.80 1.57
N GLN A 77 17.87 -0.05 2.59
CA GLN A 77 19.06 -0.89 2.69
C GLN A 77 19.20 -1.83 1.50
N LEU A 78 18.12 -2.52 1.10
CA LEU A 78 18.11 -3.39 -0.07
C LEU A 78 18.52 -2.64 -1.35
N VAL A 79 18.06 -1.41 -1.54
CA VAL A 79 18.43 -0.59 -2.69
C VAL A 79 19.91 -0.23 -2.65
N VAL A 80 20.44 0.17 -1.49
CA VAL A 80 21.86 0.50 -1.31
C VAL A 80 22.75 -0.72 -1.58
N ASP A 81 22.41 -1.88 -1.05
CA ASP A 81 23.18 -3.11 -1.22
C ASP A 81 23.30 -3.48 -2.70
N ARG A 82 22.19 -3.42 -3.45
CA ARG A 82 22.20 -3.68 -4.90
C ARG A 82 23.03 -2.68 -5.69
N MET A 83 23.08 -1.41 -5.25
CA MET A 83 23.94 -0.41 -5.88
C MET A 83 25.41 -0.64 -5.54
N ALA A 84 25.73 -0.98 -4.29
CA ALA A 84 27.09 -1.24 -3.85
C ALA A 84 27.74 -2.38 -4.64
N ASP A 85 27.03 -3.50 -4.83
CA ASP A 85 27.50 -4.64 -5.63
C ASP A 85 27.86 -4.26 -7.08
N ARG A 86 27.26 -3.20 -7.64
CA ARG A 86 27.48 -2.75 -9.01
C ARG A 86 28.66 -1.79 -9.17
N TYR A 87 29.03 -1.06 -8.10
CA TYR A 87 30.12 -0.08 -8.11
C TYR A 87 31.36 -0.56 -7.34
N SER A 88 31.40 -1.84 -6.96
CA SER A 88 32.53 -2.53 -6.34
C SER A 88 33.60 -2.95 -7.36
#